data_AF-A0A022L5G5-F1
#
_entry.id   AF-A0A022L5G5-F1
#
_cell.length_a   1.000
_cell.length_b   1.000
_cell.length_c   1.000
_cell.angle_alpha   90.00
_cell.angle_beta   90.00
_cell.angle_gamma   90.00
#
_symmetry.space_group_name_H-M   'P 1'
#
loop_
_entity.id
_entity.type
_entity.pdbx_description
1 polymer ?
#
loop_
_entity_poly.entity_id
_entity_poly.type
_entity_poly.pdbx_seq_one_letter_code
_entity_poly.pdbx_strand_id
1 'polypeptide(L)'
;MPVLRAWLPFGIVALLIPLIAGLTFSAYILTEGRTSQNFHHIFYLFDLGREYNIPTWYSSMLWALLGVLALVIGSQARRFRISWALLGVVGLAASIDEYQELHERLDAFGIPLLPSLPFAVPFPWLVIGVPLAVVVGLLLLPLVLSLPRRTMLGSWLPARSSSAARWGSRPPADSC
;
A
#
# COMPACT_ATOMS: atom_id res chain seq x y z
N MET A 1 -9.76 -19.85 -4.94
CA MET A 1 -8.39 -20.35 -4.70
C MET A 1 -7.28 -19.76 -5.59
N PRO A 2 -7.48 -19.40 -6.88
CA PRO A 2 -6.36 -18.91 -7.71
C PRO A 2 -5.82 -17.54 -7.29
N VAL A 3 -6.69 -16.64 -6.82
CA VAL A 3 -6.29 -15.29 -6.37
C VAL A 3 -5.33 -15.35 -5.18
N LEU A 4 -5.61 -16.18 -4.16
CA LEU A 4 -4.74 -16.32 -2.99
C LEU A 4 -3.32 -16.80 -3.37
N ARG A 5 -3.22 -17.69 -4.35
CA ARG A 5 -1.93 -18.18 -4.86
C ARG A 5 -1.14 -17.08 -5.59
N ALA A 6 -1.82 -16.14 -6.25
CA ALA A 6 -1.18 -15.01 -6.91
C ALA A 6 -0.56 -14.01 -5.92
N TRP A 7 -1.14 -13.86 -4.72
CA TRP A 7 -0.65 -12.94 -3.68
C TRP A 7 0.31 -13.58 -2.68
N LEU A 8 0.32 -14.91 -2.57
CA LEU A 8 1.21 -15.65 -1.68
C LEU A 8 2.70 -15.26 -1.79
N PRO A 9 3.33 -15.13 -2.98
CA PRO A 9 4.74 -14.76 -3.06
C PRO A 9 5.02 -13.36 -2.47
N PHE A 10 4.15 -12.38 -2.72
CA PHE A 10 4.26 -11.05 -2.12
C PHE A 10 4.17 -11.11 -0.59
N GLY A 11 3.20 -11.88 -0.08
CA GLY A 11 3.05 -12.10 1.37
C GLY A 11 4.29 -12.76 1.99
N ILE A 12 4.89 -13.74 1.32
CA ILE A 12 6.12 -14.38 1.78
C ILE A 12 7.27 -13.37 1.83
N VAL A 13 7.50 -12.59 0.77
CA VAL A 13 8.56 -11.57 0.74
C VAL A 13 8.34 -10.53 1.86
N ALA A 14 7.11 -10.05 2.03
CA ALA A 14 6.75 -9.11 3.09
C ALA A 14 6.98 -9.66 4.50
N LEU A 15 6.92 -10.98 4.72
CA LEU A 15 7.23 -11.62 6.00
C LEU A 15 8.74 -11.88 6.16
N LEU A 16 9.44 -12.22 5.08
CA LEU A 16 10.88 -12.48 5.12
C LEU A 16 11.70 -11.23 5.44
N ILE A 17 11.29 -10.06 4.92
CA ILE A 17 11.99 -8.78 5.18
C ILE A 17 12.14 -8.49 6.68
N PRO A 18 11.06 -8.36 7.48
CA PRO A 18 11.17 -8.08 8.91
C PRO A 18 11.81 -9.23 9.68
N LEU A 19 11.66 -10.48 9.22
CA LEU A 19 12.33 -11.63 9.82
C LEU A 19 13.86 -11.52 9.69
N ILE A 20 14.35 -11.22 8.48
CA ILE A 20 15.79 -11.04 8.23
C ILE A 20 16.31 -9.83 9.02
N ALA A 21 15.60 -8.71 9.01
CA ALA A 21 15.95 -7.52 9.78
C ALA A 21 16.06 -7.84 11.27
N GLY A 22 15.06 -8.50 11.85
CA GLY A 22 15.06 -8.85 13.27
C GLY A 22 16.16 -9.85 13.66
N LEU A 23 16.40 -10.88 12.85
CA LEU A 23 17.46 -11.86 13.11
C LEU A 23 18.85 -11.23 13.03
N THR A 24 19.11 -10.41 12.01
CA THR A 24 20.42 -9.78 11.79
C THR A 24 20.69 -8.67 12.81
N PHE A 25 19.68 -7.90 13.19
CA PHE A 25 19.78 -6.93 14.30
C PHE A 25 20.08 -7.62 15.64
N SER A 26 19.38 -8.71 15.93
CA SER A 26 19.62 -9.50 17.14
C SER A 26 21.04 -10.05 17.16
N ALA A 27 21.52 -10.60 16.03
CA ALA A 27 22.88 -11.11 15.90
C ALA A 27 23.94 -9.99 16.02
N TYR A 28 23.65 -8.79 15.50
CA TYR A 28 24.50 -7.61 15.68
C TYR A 28 24.70 -7.25 17.16
N ILE A 29 23.62 -7.26 17.96
CA ILE A 29 23.68 -6.92 19.40
C ILE A 29 24.33 -8.04 20.23
N LEU A 30 24.14 -9.31 19.84
CA LEU A 30 24.59 -10.47 20.62
C LEU A 30 26.01 -10.95 20.27
N THR A 31 26.64 -10.39 19.24
CA THR A 31 27.99 -10.78 18.80
C THR A 31 28.96 -9.61 18.87
N GLU A 32 30.26 -9.88 18.78
CA GLU A 32 31.32 -8.87 18.87
C GLU A 32 32.27 -8.91 17.67
N GLY A 33 33.11 -7.88 17.56
CA GLY A 33 34.16 -7.78 16.56
C GLY A 33 33.65 -7.84 15.12
N ARG A 34 34.38 -8.54 14.25
CA ARG A 34 34.07 -8.63 12.82
C ARG A 34 32.71 -9.29 12.53
N THR A 35 32.29 -10.24 13.36
CA THR A 35 31.01 -10.94 13.20
C THR A 35 29.84 -9.98 13.40
N SER A 36 29.89 -9.15 14.44
CA SER A 36 28.88 -8.10 14.69
C SER A 36 28.78 -7.13 13.52
N GLN A 37 29.92 -6.67 13.00
CA GLN A 37 29.96 -5.75 11.85
C GLN A 37 29.34 -6.38 10.59
N ASN A 38 29.62 -7.66 10.31
CA ASN A 38 29.00 -8.36 9.18
C ASN A 38 27.47 -8.39 9.30
N PHE A 39 26.94 -8.69 10.49
CA PHE A 39 25.49 -8.67 10.73
C PHE A 39 24.90 -7.26 10.63
N HIS A 40 25.62 -6.24 11.08
CA HIS A 40 25.21 -4.85 10.92
C HIS A 40 25.03 -4.46 9.46
N HIS A 41 25.97 -4.86 8.58
CA HIS A 41 25.85 -4.59 7.14
C HIS A 41 24.62 -5.23 6.52
N ILE A 42 24.30 -6.48 6.89
CA ILE A 42 23.10 -7.16 6.39
C ILE A 42 21.84 -6.49 6.95
N PHE A 43 21.80 -6.17 8.25
CA PHE A 43 20.70 -5.46 8.86
C PHE A 43 20.40 -4.16 8.12
N TYR A 44 21.42 -3.36 7.78
CA TYR A 44 21.26 -2.10 7.05
C TYR A 44 20.55 -2.25 5.69
N LEU A 45 20.73 -3.38 5.01
CA LEU A 45 20.04 -3.66 3.73
C LEU A 45 18.55 -3.98 3.92
N PHE A 46 18.14 -4.36 5.13
CA PHE A 46 16.76 -4.72 5.49
C PHE A 46 16.14 -3.80 6.55
N ASP A 47 16.82 -2.71 6.92
CA ASP A 47 16.39 -1.79 7.97
C ASP A 47 15.10 -1.06 7.58
N LEU A 48 14.00 -1.37 8.27
CA LEU A 48 12.69 -0.76 8.01
C LEU A 48 12.63 0.73 8.37
N GLY A 49 13.57 1.22 9.18
CA GLY A 49 13.66 2.63 9.56
C GLY A 49 14.51 3.48 8.60
N ARG A 50 14.98 2.90 7.50
CA ARG A 50 15.80 3.57 6.48
C ARG A 50 15.21 3.36 5.11
N GLU A 51 15.47 4.30 4.22
CA GLU A 51 15.13 4.18 2.81
C GLU A 51 16.39 3.86 1.99
N TYR A 52 16.26 3.76 0.66
CA TYR A 52 17.32 3.26 -0.25
C TYR A 52 17.84 1.85 0.06
N ASN A 53 16.92 0.92 0.34
CA ASN A 53 17.25 -0.46 0.71
C ASN A 53 16.24 -1.47 0.13
N ILE A 54 16.34 -2.74 0.53
CA ILE A 54 15.48 -3.81 0.00
C ILE A 54 14.00 -3.59 0.37
N PRO A 55 13.64 -3.28 1.63
CA PRO A 55 12.26 -2.95 1.99
C PRO A 55 11.65 -1.83 1.15
N THR A 56 12.36 -0.71 0.98
CA THR A 56 11.87 0.45 0.23
C THR A 56 11.79 0.19 -1.28
N TRP A 57 12.73 -0.58 -1.83
CA TRP A 57 12.58 -1.07 -3.19
C TRP A 57 11.33 -1.94 -3.34
N TYR A 58 11.08 -2.85 -2.41
CA TYR A 58 9.90 -3.72 -2.45
C TYR A 58 8.58 -2.93 -2.34
N SER A 59 8.45 -2.02 -1.38
CA SER A 59 7.27 -1.15 -1.23
C SER A 59 7.07 -0.24 -2.44
N SER A 60 8.15 0.33 -3.00
CA SER A 60 8.07 1.15 -4.22
C SER A 60 7.48 0.38 -5.40
N MET A 61 7.82 -0.91 -5.57
CA MET A 61 7.26 -1.76 -6.62
C MET A 61 5.78 -2.11 -6.38
N LEU A 62 5.37 -2.26 -5.11
CA LEU A 62 3.95 -2.44 -4.78
C LEU A 62 3.12 -1.20 -5.09
N TRP A 63 3.66 -0.01 -4.80
CA TRP A 63 3.05 1.27 -5.18
C TRP A 63 2.94 1.42 -6.70
N ALA A 64 3.99 1.06 -7.44
CA ALA A 64 3.96 1.07 -8.91
C ALA A 64 2.90 0.12 -9.46
N LEU A 65 2.85 -1.11 -8.92
CA LEU A 65 1.85 -2.11 -9.30
C LEU A 65 0.43 -1.62 -9.04
N LEU A 66 0.17 -1.03 -7.85
CA LEU A 66 -1.11 -0.41 -7.53
C LEU A 66 -1.46 0.68 -8.56
N GLY A 67 -0.51 1.57 -8.85
CA GLY A 67 -0.68 2.66 -9.79
C GLY A 67 -1.06 2.17 -11.19
N VAL A 68 -0.29 1.24 -11.74
CA VAL A 68 -0.55 0.64 -13.06
C VAL A 68 -1.91 -0.07 -13.09
N LEU A 69 -2.23 -0.89 -12.08
CA LEU A 69 -3.51 -1.58 -12.02
C LEU A 69 -4.69 -0.61 -11.95
N ALA A 70 -4.57 0.46 -11.17
CA ALA A 70 -5.61 1.50 -11.06
C ALA A 70 -5.82 2.20 -12.42
N LEU A 71 -4.76 2.51 -13.17
CA LEU A 71 -4.87 3.07 -14.52
C LEU A 71 -5.54 2.10 -15.49
N VAL A 72 -5.17 0.82 -15.47
CA VAL A 72 -5.79 -0.22 -16.32
C VAL A 72 -7.27 -0.36 -16.00
N ILE A 73 -7.65 -0.44 -14.72
CA ILE A 73 -9.06 -0.51 -14.31
C ILE A 73 -9.80 0.76 -14.73
N GLY A 74 -9.22 1.94 -14.50
CA GLY A 74 -9.80 3.23 -14.87
C GLY A 74 -10.06 3.39 -16.37
N SER A 75 -9.19 2.80 -17.21
CA SER A 75 -9.35 2.84 -18.66
C SER A 75 -10.63 2.14 -19.14
N GLN A 76 -11.06 1.09 -18.41
CA GLN A 76 -12.23 0.26 -18.71
C GLN A 76 -13.47 0.62 -17.87
N ALA A 77 -13.29 1.40 -16.80
CA ALA A 77 -14.36 1.74 -15.88
C ALA A 77 -15.44 2.62 -16.54
N ARG A 78 -16.73 2.33 -16.28
CA ARG A 78 -17.85 3.19 -16.71
C ARG A 78 -18.14 4.33 -15.74
N ARG A 79 -17.71 4.20 -14.49
CA ARG A 79 -17.88 5.19 -13.40
C ARG A 79 -16.54 5.40 -12.70
N PHE A 80 -16.35 6.58 -12.10
CA PHE A 80 -15.14 6.93 -11.33
C PHE A 80 -13.83 6.84 -12.15
N ARG A 81 -13.88 7.03 -13.47
CA ARG A 81 -12.70 6.98 -14.36
C ARG A 81 -11.61 7.95 -13.89
N ILE A 82 -12.00 9.17 -13.53
CA ILE A 82 -11.09 10.20 -13.02
C ILE A 82 -10.50 9.78 -11.67
N SER A 83 -11.29 9.23 -10.76
CA SER A 83 -10.79 8.75 -9.46
C SER A 83 -9.82 7.57 -9.61
N TRP A 84 -10.07 6.66 -10.55
CA TRP A 84 -9.11 5.59 -10.89
C TRP A 84 -7.83 6.13 -11.51
N ALA A 85 -7.93 7.12 -12.40
CA ALA A 85 -6.77 7.80 -12.95
C ALA A 85 -5.95 8.51 -11.86
N LEU A 86 -6.64 9.22 -10.95
CA LEU A 86 -6.02 9.89 -9.80
C LEU A 86 -5.32 8.86 -8.89
N LEU A 87 -5.97 7.76 -8.52
CA LEU A 87 -5.36 6.69 -7.73
C LEU A 87 -4.12 6.11 -8.44
N GLY A 88 -4.20 5.96 -9.76
CA GLY A 88 -3.09 5.52 -10.59
C GLY A 88 -1.89 6.45 -10.52
N VAL A 89 -2.11 7.74 -10.75
CA VAL A 89 -1.07 8.78 -10.69
C VAL A 89 -0.48 8.89 -9.28
N VAL A 90 -1.32 8.89 -8.25
CA VAL A 90 -0.87 8.94 -6.85
C VAL A 90 -0.04 7.70 -6.50
N GLY A 91 -0.44 6.50 -6.93
CA GLY A 91 0.33 5.27 -6.70
C GLY A 91 1.70 5.29 -7.38
N LEU A 92 1.78 5.81 -8.62
CA LEU A 92 3.07 5.98 -9.31
C LEU A 92 3.94 7.07 -8.64
N ALA A 93 3.33 8.18 -8.21
CA ALA A 93 4.05 9.22 -7.48
C ALA A 93 4.60 8.71 -6.14
N ALA A 94 3.79 7.95 -5.39
CA ALA A 94 4.19 7.30 -4.14
C ALA A 94 5.31 6.28 -4.37
N SER A 95 5.30 5.56 -5.49
CA SER A 95 6.40 4.65 -5.86
C SER A 95 7.74 5.37 -6.02
N ILE A 96 7.72 6.52 -6.71
CA ILE A 96 8.93 7.33 -6.90
C ILE A 96 9.38 7.91 -5.56
N ASP A 97 8.43 8.46 -4.78
CA ASP A 97 8.70 9.04 -3.48
C ASP A 97 9.36 8.05 -2.51
N GLU A 98 8.76 6.87 -2.35
CA GLU A 98 9.23 5.81 -1.44
C GLU A 98 10.69 5.38 -1.72
N TYR A 99 11.14 5.44 -2.98
CA TYR A 99 12.51 5.09 -3.32
C TYR A 99 13.47 6.29 -3.29
N GLN A 100 12.97 7.51 -3.48
CA GLN A 100 13.79 8.73 -3.62
C GLN A 100 13.76 9.65 -2.39
N GLU A 101 12.94 9.34 -1.38
CA GLU A 101 12.71 10.17 -0.20
C GLU A 101 12.27 11.59 -0.60
N LEU A 102 11.39 11.74 -1.61
CA LEU A 102 11.05 13.08 -2.13
C LEU A 102 10.32 13.92 -1.09
N HIS A 103 9.54 13.30 -0.20
CA HIS A 103 8.85 13.95 0.88
C HIS A 103 9.83 14.62 1.86
N GLU A 104 11.03 14.09 2.08
CA GLU A 104 12.06 14.75 2.88
C GLU A 104 12.50 16.09 2.26
N ARG A 105 12.43 16.24 0.92
CA ARG A 105 12.69 17.54 0.28
C ARG A 105 11.63 18.60 0.60
N LEU A 106 10.44 18.19 1.05
CA LEU A 106 9.41 19.11 1.49
C LEU A 106 9.76 19.78 2.83
N ASP A 107 10.79 19.31 3.55
CA ASP A 107 11.29 20.00 4.73
C ASP A 107 11.69 21.45 4.44
N ALA A 108 12.20 21.72 3.23
CA ALA A 108 12.51 23.08 2.79
C ALA A 108 11.30 24.03 2.84
N PHE A 109 10.09 23.50 2.67
CA PHE A 109 8.84 24.25 2.79
C PHE A 109 8.19 24.13 4.18
N GLY A 110 8.40 23.01 4.87
CA GLY A 110 7.87 22.74 6.20
C GLY A 110 8.56 23.55 7.30
N ILE A 111 9.90 23.63 7.28
CA ILE A 111 10.71 24.30 8.30
C ILE A 111 10.29 25.77 8.51
N PRO A 112 10.11 26.60 7.46
CA PRO A 112 9.65 27.98 7.62
C PRO A 112 8.26 28.12 8.26
N LEU A 113 7.41 27.09 8.16
CA LEU A 113 6.05 27.10 8.67
C LEU A 113 5.96 26.60 10.13
N LEU A 114 6.96 25.86 10.62
CA LEU A 114 6.99 25.30 11.98
C LEU A 114 6.74 26.35 13.08
N PRO A 115 7.35 27.56 13.05
CA PRO A 115 7.14 28.55 14.10
C PRO A 115 5.71 29.08 14.19
N SER A 116 4.91 28.89 13.14
CA SER A 116 3.51 29.32 13.08
C SER A 116 2.53 28.27 13.60
N LEU A 117 3.01 27.06 13.92
CA LEU A 117 2.15 25.97 14.40
C LEU A 117 2.04 25.99 15.93
N PRO A 118 0.84 25.75 16.49
CA PRO A 118 0.64 25.72 17.93
C PRO A 118 1.10 24.41 18.60
N PHE A 119 1.69 23.48 17.84
CA PHE A 119 2.13 22.17 18.31
C PHE A 119 3.44 21.77 17.63
N ALA A 120 4.19 20.89 18.29
CA ALA A 120 5.40 20.30 17.71
C ALA A 120 5.05 19.27 16.63
N VAL A 121 5.77 19.32 15.51
CA VAL A 121 5.66 18.36 14.41
C VAL A 121 6.98 17.59 14.33
N PRO A 122 6.97 16.24 14.39
CA PRO A 122 8.21 15.45 14.45
C PRO A 122 9.02 15.51 13.14
N PHE A 123 8.34 15.70 11.99
CA PHE A 123 8.96 15.80 10.67
C PHE A 123 8.42 17.02 9.93
N PRO A 124 9.25 17.98 9.50
CA PRO A 124 8.78 19.24 8.91
C PRO A 124 7.92 19.04 7.65
N TRP A 125 8.24 18.06 6.80
CA TRP A 125 7.47 17.74 5.60
C TRP A 125 6.00 17.43 5.87
N LEU A 126 5.64 16.96 7.06
CA LEU A 126 4.24 16.66 7.45
C LEU A 126 3.33 17.87 7.32
N VAL A 127 3.88 19.08 7.49
CA VAL A 127 3.12 20.34 7.36
C VAL A 127 2.50 20.46 5.96
N ILE A 128 3.19 19.95 4.94
CA ILE A 128 2.73 19.94 3.55
C ILE A 128 2.07 18.61 3.18
N GLY A 129 2.70 17.50 3.59
CA GLY A 129 2.28 16.15 3.23
C GLY A 129 0.89 15.80 3.76
N VAL A 130 0.56 16.18 5.00
CA VAL A 130 -0.74 15.85 5.59
C VAL A 130 -1.90 16.55 4.87
N PRO A 131 -1.90 17.88 4.64
CA PRO A 131 -2.95 18.52 3.85
C PRO A 131 -3.11 17.91 2.46
N LEU A 132 -2.01 17.62 1.76
CA LEU A 132 -2.03 16.98 0.45
C LEU A 132 -2.69 15.60 0.50
N ALA A 133 -2.30 14.77 1.46
CA ALA A 133 -2.87 13.44 1.66
C ALA A 133 -4.37 13.50 2.00
N VAL A 134 -4.81 14.46 2.81
CA VAL A 134 -6.23 14.67 3.15
C VAL A 134 -7.03 15.02 1.89
N VAL A 135 -6.55 15.96 1.08
CA VAL A 135 -7.23 16.36 -0.17
C VAL A 135 -7.35 15.16 -1.12
N VAL A 136 -6.25 14.44 -1.37
CA VAL A 136 -6.25 13.24 -2.21
C VAL A 136 -7.19 12.17 -1.64
N GLY A 137 -7.15 11.94 -0.33
CA GLY A 137 -8.03 11.00 0.36
C GLY A 137 -9.51 11.33 0.18
N LEU A 138 -9.89 12.60 0.33
CA LEU A 138 -11.27 13.05 0.12
C LEU A 138 -11.71 12.90 -1.34
N LEU A 139 -10.84 13.17 -2.31
CA LEU A 139 -11.13 12.98 -3.74
C LEU A 139 -11.30 11.50 -4.12
N LEU A 140 -10.58 10.60 -3.44
CA LEU A 140 -10.66 9.15 -3.65
C LEU A 140 -11.74 8.47 -2.80
N LEU A 141 -12.23 9.11 -1.74
CA LEU A 141 -13.21 8.55 -0.82
C LEU A 141 -14.48 8.02 -1.50
N PRO A 142 -15.12 8.73 -2.46
CA PRO A 142 -16.30 8.20 -3.15
C PRO A 142 -16.01 6.92 -3.94
N LEU A 143 -14.81 6.80 -4.53
CA LEU A 143 -14.37 5.60 -5.22
C LEU A 143 -14.24 4.45 -4.22
N VAL A 144 -13.52 4.66 -3.11
CA VAL A 144 -13.28 3.63 -2.09
C VAL A 144 -14.59 3.12 -1.49
N LEU A 145 -15.50 4.03 -1.15
CA LEU A 145 -16.82 3.68 -0.59
C LEU A 145 -17.75 2.99 -1.60
N SER A 146 -17.46 3.10 -2.91
CA SER A 146 -18.21 2.38 -3.94
C SER A 146 -17.77 0.94 -4.14
N LEU A 147 -16.61 0.55 -3.61
CA LEU A 147 -16.07 -0.79 -3.76
C LEU A 147 -16.89 -1.80 -2.94
N PRO A 148 -17.00 -3.06 -3.40
CA PRO A 148 -17.58 -4.13 -2.58
C PRO A 148 -16.88 -4.19 -1.22
N ARG A 149 -17.65 -4.40 -0.14
CA ARG A 149 -17.12 -4.44 1.24
C ARG A 149 -15.91 -5.37 1.41
N ARG A 150 -15.79 -6.41 0.57
CA ARG A 150 -14.65 -7.34 0.53
C ARG A 150 -13.34 -6.63 0.19
N THR A 151 -13.35 -5.84 -0.88
CA THR A 151 -12.20 -5.06 -1.35
C THR A 151 -11.91 -3.93 -0.38
N MET A 152 -12.94 -3.27 0.14
CA MET A 152 -12.79 -2.16 1.09
C MET A 152 -12.20 -2.59 2.45
N LEU A 153 -12.55 -3.78 2.95
CA LEU A 153 -12.08 -4.31 4.23
C LEU A 153 -10.84 -5.21 4.11
N GLY A 154 -10.31 -5.43 2.89
CA GLY A 154 -9.18 -6.34 2.66
C GLY A 154 -9.43 -7.80 3.09
N SER A 155 -10.69 -8.23 3.16
CA SER A 155 -11.05 -9.56 3.68
C SER A 155 -10.89 -10.64 2.61
N TRP A 156 -9.98 -11.58 2.87
CA TRP A 156 -9.67 -12.71 1.98
C TRP A 156 -10.65 -13.90 2.10
N LEU A 157 -11.64 -13.82 3.00
CA LEU A 157 -12.56 -14.92 3.28
C LEU A 157 -13.47 -15.22 2.07
N PRO A 158 -13.55 -16.48 1.61
CA PRO A 158 -14.44 -16.85 0.51
C PRO A 158 -15.89 -16.52 0.87
N ALA A 159 -16.63 -16.03 -0.12
CA ALA A 159 -18.08 -15.89 0.03
C ALA A 159 -18.67 -17.26 0.32
N ARG A 160 -19.41 -17.41 1.44
CA ARG A 160 -20.48 -18.41 1.44
C ARG A 160 -21.40 -18.03 0.28
N SER A 161 -21.43 -18.83 -0.77
CA SER A 161 -22.45 -18.71 -1.80
C SER A 161 -23.78 -18.99 -1.12
N SER A 162 -24.54 -17.96 -0.79
CA SER A 162 -25.96 -18.12 -0.52
C SER A 162 -26.67 -18.32 -1.86
N SER A 163 -26.54 -19.52 -2.41
CA SER A 163 -27.39 -20.03 -3.48
C SER A 163 -28.76 -20.34 -2.87
N ALA A 164 -29.57 -19.32 -2.67
CA ALA A 164 -30.96 -19.47 -2.23
C ALA A 164 -31.81 -18.29 -2.73
N ALA A 165 -31.98 -18.18 -4.05
CA ALA A 165 -33.09 -17.46 -4.68
C ALA A 165 -33.24 -18.01 -6.11
N ARG A 166 -34.15 -18.97 -6.29
CA ARG A 166 -35.51 -18.70 -6.79
C ARG A 166 -35.48 -18.30 -8.27
N TRP A 167 -35.34 -19.31 -9.13
CA TRP A 167 -35.90 -19.24 -10.48
C TRP A 167 -37.02 -20.28 -10.57
N GLY A 168 -38.23 -19.76 -10.76
CA GLY A 168 -39.46 -20.53 -10.76
C GLY A 168 -39.51 -21.47 -11.95
N SER A 169 -39.69 -22.76 -11.66
CA SER A 169 -40.35 -23.69 -12.55
C SER A 169 -41.78 -23.18 -12.79
N ARG A 170 -42.04 -22.63 -13.98
CA ARG A 170 -43.41 -22.48 -14.48
C ARG A 170 -44.05 -23.88 -14.54
N PRO A 171 -45.30 -24.07 -14.09
CA PRO A 171 -45.99 -25.33 -14.35
C PRO A 171 -46.26 -25.48 -15.86
N PRO A 172 -46.31 -26.71 -16.39
CA PRO A 172 -46.66 -26.95 -17.79
C PRO A 172 -48.10 -26.48 -18.02
N ALA A 173 -48.31 -25.77 -19.13
CA ALA A 173 -49.65 -25.41 -19.58
C ALA A 173 -50.33 -26.68 -20.09
N ASP A 174 -51.43 -27.05 -19.45
CA ASP A 174 -52.30 -28.11 -19.92
C ASP A 174 -52.95 -27.73 -21.25
N SER A 175 -53.03 -28.76 -22.08
CA SER A 175 -53.53 -28.87 -23.44
C SER A 175 -54.99 -28.42 -23.62
N CYS A 176 -55.25 -27.69 -24.72
CA CYS A 176 -56.51 -27.72 -25.46
C CYS A 176 -56.19 -28.05 -26.92
#